data_AF-A0A918JK34-F1
#
_entry.id   AF-A0A918JK34-F1
#
_cell.length_a   1.000
_cell.length_b   1.000
_cell.length_c   1.000
_cell.angle_alpha   90.00
_cell.angle_beta   90.00
_cell.angle_gamma   90.00
#
_symmetry.space_group_name_H-M   'P 1'
#
loop_
_entity.id
_entity.type
_entity.pdbx_description
1 polymer ?
#
loop_
_entity_poly.entity_id
_entity_poly.type
_entity_poly.pdbx_seq_one_letter_code
_entity_poly.pdbx_strand_id
1 'polypeptide(L)'
;MFPLAWRLVGCWLKAKADLEAKDVSVIGPVNHDDFLLSIYFFDPSGHRLELGVHTATPEQDKVFREEAMSVLEVWEKTYDWSRRERVFGAATGYSR
;
A
#
# COMPACT_ATOMS: atom_id res chain seq x y z
N MET A 1 -6.66 10.24 22.08
CA MET A 1 -6.64 8.80 21.73
C MET A 1 -6.25 8.72 20.26
N PHE A 2 -5.09 8.14 19.92
CA PHE A 2 -4.64 8.06 18.52
C PHE A 2 -5.47 7.00 17.76
N PRO A 3 -5.84 7.23 16.49
CA PRO A 3 -6.52 6.24 15.67
C PRO A 3 -5.72 4.94 15.56
N LEU A 4 -6.39 3.78 15.48
CA LEU A 4 -5.75 2.46 15.38
C LEU A 4 -4.72 2.38 14.25
N ALA A 5 -4.99 3.05 13.12
CA ALA A 5 -4.09 3.13 11.97
C ALA A 5 -2.71 3.70 12.33
N TRP A 6 -2.65 4.72 13.20
CA TRP A 6 -1.38 5.31 13.63
C TRP A 6 -0.51 4.34 14.45
N ARG A 7 -1.17 3.47 15.23
CA ARG A 7 -0.46 2.44 16.00
C ARG A 7 0.14 1.36 15.10
N LEU A 8 -0.56 0.98 14.04
CA LEU A 8 -0.07 0.00 13.07
C LEU A 8 1.12 0.54 12.27
N VAL A 9 1.05 1.81 11.82
CA VAL A 9 2.18 2.48 11.16
C VAL A 9 3.39 2.56 12.09
N GLY A 10 3.20 2.87 13.38
CA GLY A 10 4.27 2.86 14.36
C GLY A 10 4.92 1.49 14.55
N CYS A 11 4.13 0.42 14.65
CA CYS A 11 4.65 -0.96 14.71
C CYS A 11 5.41 -1.34 13.43
N TRP A 12 4.92 -0.91 12.28
CA TRP A 12 5.54 -1.16 10.98
C TRP A 12 6.88 -0.44 10.83
N LEU A 13 6.98 0.83 11.24
CA LEU A 13 8.24 1.57 11.30
C LEU A 13 9.24 0.93 12.26
N LYS A 14 8.76 0.40 13.39
CA LYS A 14 9.60 -0.37 14.31
C LYS A 14 10.12 -1.66 13.65
N ALA A 15 9.28 -2.40 12.92
CA ALA A 15 9.71 -3.60 12.20
C ALA A 15 10.78 -3.28 11.14
N LYS A 16 10.64 -2.16 10.41
CA LYS A 16 11.67 -1.66 9.50
C LYS A 16 13.00 -1.46 10.23
N ALA A 17 12.99 -0.72 11.33
CA ALA A 17 14.20 -0.46 12.12
C ALA A 17 14.82 -1.76 12.69
N ASP A 18 13.99 -2.70 13.13
CA ASP A 18 14.43 -3.99 13.66
C ASP A 18 15.04 -4.90 12.57
N LEU A 19 14.70 -4.70 11.29
CA LEU A 19 15.34 -5.38 10.13
C LEU A 19 16.69 -4.73 9.81
N GLU A 20 16.73 -3.39 9.70
CA GLU A 20 17.95 -2.64 9.42
C GLU A 20 19.02 -2.86 10.50
N ALA A 21 18.62 -2.95 11.78
CA ALA A 21 19.52 -3.25 12.90
C ALA A 21 20.11 -4.67 12.87
N LYS A 22 19.59 -5.56 12.01
CA LYS A 22 20.12 -6.92 11.78
C LYS A 22 20.85 -7.04 10.44
N ASP A 23 21.30 -5.91 9.90
CA ASP A 23 22.00 -5.82 8.60
C ASP A 23 21.18 -6.34 7.40
N VAL A 24 19.84 -6.35 7.53
CA VAL A 24 18.95 -6.64 6.39
C VAL A 24 18.78 -5.36 5.58
N SER A 25 19.11 -5.41 4.29
CA SER A 25 18.86 -4.30 3.37
C SER A 25 17.36 -4.14 3.09
N VAL A 26 16.82 -2.95 3.35
CA VAL A 26 15.40 -2.64 3.22
C VAL A 26 15.19 -1.49 2.22
N ILE A 27 14.23 -1.66 1.30
CA ILE A 27 13.76 -0.62 0.37
C ILE A 27 12.39 -0.13 0.83
N GLY A 28 12.15 1.18 0.80
CA GLY A 28 10.88 1.82 1.15
C GLY A 28 10.99 2.84 2.30
N PRO A 29 9.87 3.44 2.77
CA PRO A 29 8.48 3.19 2.38
C PRO A 29 8.18 3.40 0.89
N VAL A 30 7.40 2.50 0.31
CA VAL A 30 6.71 2.70 -0.97
C VAL A 30 5.24 2.98 -0.67
N ASN A 31 4.70 4.06 -1.24
CA ASN A 31 3.29 4.40 -1.15
C ASN A 31 2.52 3.73 -2.29
N HIS A 32 1.56 2.86 -1.95
CA HIS A 32 0.64 2.22 -2.88
C HIS A 32 -0.68 2.96 -2.87
N ASP A 33 -0.60 4.21 -3.34
CA ASP A 33 -1.73 5.10 -3.52
C ASP A 33 -2.55 5.24 -2.22
N ASP A 34 -1.93 5.68 -1.13
CA ASP A 34 -2.50 5.96 0.21
C ASP A 34 -3.28 4.81 0.90
N PHE A 35 -3.49 3.68 0.24
CA PHE A 35 -4.15 2.50 0.79
C PHE A 35 -3.19 1.68 1.66
N LEU A 36 -1.93 1.62 1.26
CA LEU A 36 -0.90 0.80 1.90
C LEU A 36 0.48 1.44 1.74
N LEU A 37 1.26 1.44 2.82
CA LEU A 37 2.71 1.64 2.76
C LEU A 37 3.40 0.29 2.82
N SER A 38 4.51 0.11 2.11
CA SER A 38 5.28 -1.11 2.24
C SER A 38 6.79 -0.93 2.20
N ILE A 39 7.48 -1.92 2.75
CA ILE A 39 8.93 -2.09 2.67
C ILE A 39 9.23 -3.44 2.03
N TYR A 40 10.33 -3.50 1.29
CA TYR A 40 10.80 -4.69 0.60
C TYR A 40 12.19 -5.08 1.09
N PHE A 41 12.42 -6.37 1.29
CA PHE A 41 13.71 -6.92 1.70
C PHE A 41 13.85 -8.38 1.25
N PHE A 42 15.05 -8.93 1.35
CA PHE A 42 15.31 -10.35 1.09
C PHE A 42 15.43 -11.12 2.40
N ASP A 43 14.84 -12.32 2.43
CA ASP A 43 15.05 -13.27 3.52
C ASP A 43 16.40 -14.01 3.35
N PRO A 44 16.85 -14.79 4.36
CA PRO A 44 18.11 -15.55 4.25
C PRO A 44 18.12 -16.63 3.14
N SER A 45 16.96 -17.04 2.64
CA SER A 45 16.83 -17.99 1.53
C SER A 45 16.89 -17.30 0.16
N GLY A 46 16.92 -15.96 0.13
CA GLY A 46 16.92 -15.16 -1.10
C GLY A 46 15.53 -14.84 -1.65
N HIS A 47 14.46 -15.06 -0.89
CA HIS A 47 13.12 -14.64 -1.30
C HIS A 47 12.90 -13.15 -1.06
N ARG A 48 12.37 -12.45 -2.06
CA ARG A 48 11.92 -11.07 -1.90
C ARG A 48 10.59 -11.05 -1.16
N LEU A 49 10.57 -10.42 0.01
CA LEU A 49 9.39 -10.23 0.83
C LEU A 49 8.94 -8.77 0.80
N GLU A 50 7.64 -8.58 1.04
CA GLU A 50 7.02 -7.29 1.26
C GLU A 50 6.35 -7.29 2.63
N LEU A 51 6.65 -6.28 3.44
CA LEU A 51 5.89 -6.01 4.66
C LEU A 51 5.09 -4.72 4.45
N GLY A 52 3.77 -4.87 4.31
CA GLY A 52 2.83 -3.77 4.14
C GLY A 52 2.13 -3.37 5.44
N VAL A 53 1.72 -2.11 5.51
CA VAL A 53 0.79 -1.59 6.51
C VAL A 53 -0.34 -0.84 5.80
N HIS A 54 -1.57 -1.23 6.09
CA HIS A 54 -2.76 -0.57 5.55
C HIS A 54 -2.93 0.80 6.22
N THR A 55 -3.09 1.84 5.39
CA THR A 55 -3.18 3.25 5.83
C THR A 55 -4.49 3.93 5.47
N ALA A 56 -5.34 3.31 4.64
CA ALA A 56 -6.60 3.90 4.25
C ALA A 56 -7.51 4.18 5.47
N THR A 57 -8.22 5.29 5.40
CA THR A 57 -9.36 5.58 6.29
C THR A 57 -10.55 4.69 5.92
N PRO A 58 -11.48 4.40 6.85
CA PRO A 58 -12.71 3.65 6.54
C PRO A 58 -13.50 4.22 5.34
N GLU A 59 -13.48 5.55 5.17
CA GLU A 59 -14.14 6.26 4.08
C GLU A 59 -13.43 5.98 2.74
N GLN A 60 -12.10 6.07 2.68
CA GLN A 60 -11.33 5.69 1.49
C GLN A 60 -11.54 4.22 1.15
N ASP A 61 -11.52 3.36 2.17
CA ASP A 61 -11.67 1.92 2.04
C ASP A 61 -13.05 1.52 1.49
N LYS A 62 -14.08 2.30 1.84
CA LYS A 62 -15.42 2.18 1.24
C LYS A 62 -15.40 2.55 -0.25
N VAL A 63 -14.78 3.67 -0.61
CA VAL A 63 -14.65 4.09 -2.02
C VAL A 63 -13.91 3.03 -2.84
N PHE A 64 -12.79 2.51 -2.34
CA PHE A 64 -12.03 1.45 -3.03
C PHE A 64 -12.86 0.19 -3.26
N ARG A 65 -13.69 -0.21 -2.28
CA ARG A 65 -14.60 -1.35 -2.42
C ARG A 65 -15.69 -1.11 -3.47
N GLU A 66 -16.23 0.11 -3.53
CA GLU A 66 -17.26 0.48 -4.52
C GLU A 66 -16.68 0.52 -5.95
N GLU A 67 -15.44 0.98 -6.11
CA GLU A 67 -14.78 1.11 -7.42
C GLU A 67 -14.13 -0.20 -7.93
N ALA A 68 -13.90 -1.18 -7.06
CA ALA A 68 -13.05 -2.35 -7.33
C ALA A 68 -13.36 -3.10 -8.63
N MET A 69 -14.65 -3.36 -8.90
CA MET A 69 -15.04 -4.12 -10.09
C MET A 69 -14.83 -3.33 -11.39
N SER A 70 -15.10 -2.02 -11.38
CA SER A 70 -14.85 -1.19 -12.57
C SER A 70 -13.35 -1.00 -12.82
N VAL A 71 -12.52 -0.91 -11.76
CA VAL A 71 -11.07 -0.90 -11.91
C VAL A 71 -10.57 -2.25 -12.46
N LEU A 72 -11.15 -3.37 -12.04
CA LEU A 72 -10.82 -4.69 -12.58
C LEU A 72 -11.12 -4.79 -14.08
N GLU A 73 -12.24 -4.23 -14.56
CA GLU A 73 -12.55 -4.18 -15.99
C GLU A 73 -11.54 -3.35 -16.80
N VAL A 74 -10.98 -2.28 -16.22
CA VAL A 74 -9.91 -1.50 -16.83
C VAL A 74 -8.63 -2.33 -16.90
N TRP A 75 -8.29 -3.01 -15.80
CA TRP A 75 -7.12 -3.87 -15.74
C TRP A 75 -7.23 -5.02 -16.74
N GLU A 76 -8.39 -5.67 -16.87
CA GLU A 76 -8.57 -6.77 -17.84
C GLU A 76 -8.27 -6.35 -19.28
N LYS A 77 -8.58 -5.11 -19.64
CA LYS A 77 -8.36 -4.56 -21.00
C LYS A 77 -6.96 -4.03 -21.23
N THR A 78 -6.25 -3.62 -20.18
CA THR A 78 -5.01 -2.82 -20.30
C THR A 78 -3.82 -3.38 -19.54
N TYR A 79 -4.06 -4.34 -18.63
CA TYR A 79 -3.15 -4.83 -17.60
C TYR A 79 -2.57 -3.72 -16.72
N ASP A 80 -3.26 -2.57 -16.65
CA ASP A 80 -2.83 -1.37 -15.98
C ASP A 80 -4.00 -0.75 -15.22
N TRP A 81 -4.10 -1.12 -13.94
CA TRP A 81 -5.16 -0.66 -13.04
C TRP A 81 -5.06 0.85 -12.75
N SER A 82 -3.88 1.46 -12.92
CA SER A 82 -3.66 2.89 -12.64
C SER A 82 -4.44 3.81 -13.59
N ARG A 83 -4.96 3.27 -14.69
CA ARG A 83 -5.84 3.96 -15.65
C ARG A 83 -7.27 4.16 -15.16
N ARG A 84 -7.54 3.98 -13.87
CA ARG A 84 -8.86 4.23 -13.23
C ARG A 84 -9.43 5.62 -13.49
N GLU A 85 -8.59 6.62 -13.75
CA GLU A 85 -9.02 7.96 -14.12
C GLU A 85 -9.92 7.99 -15.37
N ARG A 86 -9.83 6.96 -16.22
CA ARG A 86 -10.71 6.79 -17.39
C ARG A 86 -12.15 6.47 -17.02
N VAL A 87 -12.39 5.98 -15.81
CA VAL A 87 -13.71 5.59 -15.30
C VAL A 87 -14.23 6.64 -14.31
N PHE A 88 -13.37 7.15 -13.43
CA PHE A 88 -13.77 8.02 -12.31
C PHE A 88 -13.28 9.48 -12.42
N GLY A 89 -12.50 9.81 -13.45
CA GLY A 89 -11.87 11.12 -13.60
C GLY A 89 -10.59 11.29 -12.77
N ALA A 90 -9.99 12.48 -12.85
CA ALA A 90 -8.65 12.76 -12.30
C ALA A 90 -8.57 12.82 -10.76
N ALA A 91 -9.71 12.79 -10.05
CA ALA A 91 -9.73 12.96 -8.60
C ALA A 91 -10.87 12.20 -7.93
N THR A 92 -10.58 11.00 -7.45
CA THR A 92 -11.15 10.42 -6.22
C THR A 92 -10.11 9.50 -5.57
N GLY A 93 -9.95 9.56 -4.24
CA GLY A 93 -9.39 8.47 -3.42
C GLY A 93 -7.87 8.37 -3.19
N TYR A 94 -7.04 8.71 -4.18
CA TYR A 94 -5.59 8.46 -4.13
C TYR A 94 -4.76 9.75 -4.20
N SER A 95 -3.94 10.03 -3.19
CA SER A 95 -2.82 10.96 -3.30
C SER A 95 -1.55 10.15 -3.54
N ARG A 96 -0.74 10.56 -4.50
CA ARG A 96 0.61 10.01 -4.71
C ARG A 96 1.63 10.92 -4.07
#